data_AF-A0A935JCU2-F1
#
_entry.id   AF-A0A935JCU2-F1
#
_cell.length_a   1.000
_cell.length_b   1.000
_cell.length_c   1.000
_cell.angle_alpha   90.00
_cell.angle_beta   90.00
_cell.angle_gamma   90.00
#
_symmetry.space_group_name_H-M   'P 1'
#
loop_
_entity.id
_entity.type
_entity.pdbx_description
1 polymer ?
#
loop_
_entity_poly.entity_id
_entity_poly.type
_entity_poly.pdbx_seq_one_letter_code
_entity_poly.pdbx_strand_id
1 'polypeptide(L)'
;MRNLEVDLADIQAFRQTQPATADIFEVRLPSDILSFPTKLFNLLNQTSQQITNQHKLTTFYEIPLDDAWRENMAATITTLSQQNEQNSRRSGFKLRCGGVVAHAFPAVEQVAHALLLCRDHRVPFKATAGLHHPIRHYNESVQTKMHGFINVFGAAILARAHNLSLEQTIEILNEEDPRHFDFNESYFAWKNLSTTSEEIADARKSQFIAYGSCSFDEPREDMQKLGWL
;
A
#
# COMPACT_ATOMS: atom_id res chain seq x y z
N MET A 1 19.30 -12.33 -1.38
CA MET A 1 19.01 -11.66 -0.09
C MET A 1 19.95 -12.24 0.95
N ARG A 2 20.89 -11.46 1.52
CA ARG A 2 21.99 -12.02 2.31
C ARG A 2 21.60 -12.66 3.64
N ASN A 3 20.38 -12.41 4.16
CA ASN A 3 19.93 -12.90 5.48
C ASN A 3 18.55 -13.58 5.49
N LEU A 4 17.96 -13.91 4.33
CA LEU A 4 16.57 -14.40 4.30
C LEU A 4 16.34 -15.65 5.17
N GLU A 5 17.28 -16.60 5.16
CA GLU A 5 17.16 -17.82 5.97
C GLU A 5 17.16 -17.52 7.48
N VAL A 6 17.93 -16.53 7.90
CA VAL A 6 17.98 -16.08 9.30
C VAL A 6 16.65 -15.41 9.67
N ASP A 7 16.16 -14.49 8.83
CA ASP A 7 14.89 -13.80 9.07
C ASP A 7 13.72 -14.79 9.17
N LEU A 8 13.71 -15.83 8.33
CA LEU A 8 12.67 -16.87 8.34
C LEU A 8 12.75 -17.77 9.59
N ALA A 9 13.96 -18.07 10.07
CA ALA A 9 14.16 -18.81 11.31
C ALA A 9 13.65 -17.99 12.52
N ASP A 10 13.94 -16.70 12.57
CA ASP A 10 13.47 -15.79 13.63
C ASP A 10 11.93 -15.70 13.63
N ILE A 11 11.30 -15.60 12.46
CA ILE A 11 9.84 -15.60 12.33
C ILE A 11 9.23 -16.91 12.85
N GLN A 12 9.85 -18.05 12.55
CA GLN A 12 9.37 -19.35 13.02
C GLN A 12 9.49 -19.47 14.54
N ALA A 13 10.61 -19.02 15.12
CA ALA A 13 10.81 -18.98 16.57
C ALA A 13 9.80 -18.05 17.26
N PHE A 14 9.53 -16.87 16.68
CA PHE A 14 8.52 -15.94 17.18
C PHE A 14 7.11 -16.58 17.23
N ARG A 15 6.68 -17.21 16.13
CA ARG A 15 5.35 -17.87 16.04
C ARG A 15 5.16 -19.00 17.05
N GLN A 16 6.24 -19.64 17.50
CA GLN A 16 6.20 -20.70 18.49
C GLN A 16 6.17 -20.19 19.94
N THR A 17 6.66 -18.97 20.17
CA THR A 17 6.90 -18.44 21.52
C THR A 17 5.95 -17.32 21.92
N GLN A 18 5.31 -16.67 20.96
CA GLN A 18 4.43 -15.52 21.18
C GLN A 18 2.97 -15.84 20.84
N PRO A 19 1.98 -15.20 21.49
CA PRO A 19 0.56 -15.35 21.15
C PRO A 19 0.17 -14.55 19.89
N ALA A 20 1.13 -14.20 19.03
CA ALA A 20 0.95 -13.38 17.84
C ALA A 20 1.50 -14.08 16.59
N THR A 21 0.93 -13.77 15.43
CA THR A 21 1.37 -14.31 14.14
C THR A 21 2.07 -13.25 13.30
N ALA A 22 3.21 -13.60 12.73
CA ALA A 22 3.78 -12.86 11.61
C ALA A 22 3.13 -13.39 10.33
N ASP A 23 2.39 -12.57 9.59
CA ASP A 23 1.67 -12.99 8.38
C ASP A 23 2.15 -12.31 7.09
N ILE A 24 2.94 -11.23 7.23
CA ILE A 24 3.47 -10.44 6.11
C ILE A 24 4.99 -10.38 6.20
N PHE A 25 5.64 -10.51 5.05
CA PHE A 25 7.07 -10.26 4.89
C PHE A 25 7.27 -9.14 3.86
N GLU A 26 7.99 -8.08 4.22
CA GLU A 26 8.27 -6.96 3.32
C GLU A 26 9.66 -7.08 2.71
N VAL A 27 9.78 -6.87 1.40
CA VAL A 27 11.04 -6.95 0.67
C VAL A 27 11.28 -5.67 -0.11
N ARG A 28 12.41 -5.01 0.13
CA ARG A 28 12.89 -3.95 -0.74
C ARG A 28 13.65 -4.52 -1.92
N LEU A 29 13.17 -4.23 -3.12
CA LEU A 29 13.83 -4.67 -4.35
C LEU A 29 15.07 -3.81 -4.63
N PRO A 30 16.20 -4.44 -5.03
CA PRO A 30 17.38 -3.70 -5.49
C PRO A 30 17.09 -2.91 -6.78
N SER A 31 17.55 -1.67 -6.90
CA SER A 31 17.32 -0.86 -8.11
C SER A 31 17.92 -1.49 -9.38
N ASP A 32 19.07 -2.16 -9.25
CA ASP A 32 19.85 -2.71 -10.36
C ASP A 32 19.18 -3.88 -11.07
N ILE A 33 18.10 -4.45 -10.50
CA ILE A 33 17.35 -5.54 -11.13
C ILE A 33 16.06 -5.07 -11.83
N LEU A 34 15.56 -3.88 -11.49
CA LEU A 34 14.23 -3.42 -11.93
C LEU A 34 14.17 -3.19 -13.45
N SER A 35 15.29 -2.80 -14.04
CA SER A 35 15.43 -2.62 -15.49
C SER A 35 15.67 -3.93 -16.26
N PHE A 36 15.72 -5.09 -15.59
CA PHE A 36 15.98 -6.39 -16.22
C PHE A 36 14.79 -7.34 -15.99
N PRO A 37 13.79 -7.37 -16.88
CA PRO A 37 12.53 -8.11 -16.68
C PRO A 37 12.73 -9.58 -16.28
N THR A 38 13.65 -10.30 -16.93
CA THR A 38 13.93 -11.70 -16.59
C THR A 38 14.52 -11.86 -15.19
N LYS A 39 15.42 -10.96 -14.75
CA LYS A 39 16.00 -11.00 -13.41
C LYS A 39 14.94 -10.66 -12.35
N LEU A 40 14.12 -9.65 -12.61
CA LEU A 40 13.00 -9.26 -11.76
C LEU A 40 12.01 -10.41 -11.58
N PHE A 41 11.57 -11.03 -12.68
CA PHE A 41 10.68 -12.19 -12.65
C PHE A 41 11.29 -13.35 -11.85
N ASN A 42 12.55 -13.70 -12.12
CA ASN A 42 13.22 -14.79 -11.41
C ASN A 42 13.34 -14.51 -9.92
N LEU A 43 13.71 -13.28 -9.52
CA LEU A 43 13.79 -12.92 -8.10
C LEU A 43 12.42 -13.05 -7.43
N LEU A 44 11.39 -12.41 -7.99
CA LEU A 44 10.05 -12.40 -7.41
C LEU A 44 9.46 -13.83 -7.31
N ASN A 45 9.80 -14.71 -8.26
CA ASN A 45 9.35 -16.09 -8.24
C ASN A 45 10.06 -16.88 -7.14
N GLN A 46 11.39 -16.72 -7.02
CA GLN A 46 12.19 -17.37 -5.99
C GLN A 46 11.74 -16.95 -4.58
N THR A 47 11.56 -15.64 -4.37
CA THR A 47 11.11 -15.09 -3.09
C THR A 47 9.70 -15.57 -2.76
N SER A 48 8.78 -15.60 -3.72
CA SER A 48 7.43 -16.12 -3.51
C SER A 48 7.44 -17.61 -3.15
N GLN A 49 8.21 -18.43 -3.86
CA GLN A 49 8.30 -19.87 -3.55
C GLN A 49 8.86 -20.12 -2.14
N GLN A 50 9.92 -19.42 -1.76
CA GLN A 50 10.54 -19.60 -0.44
C GLN A 50 9.64 -19.03 0.67
N ILE A 51 9.25 -17.76 0.58
CA ILE A 51 8.56 -17.06 1.67
C ILE A 51 7.07 -17.44 1.71
N THR A 52 6.42 -17.36 0.56
CA THR A 52 4.98 -17.48 0.47
C THR A 52 4.51 -18.93 0.58
N ASN A 53 5.15 -19.84 -0.15
CA ASN A 53 4.69 -21.22 -0.21
C ASN A 53 5.25 -22.07 0.94
N GLN A 54 6.54 -21.93 1.29
CA GLN A 54 7.13 -22.76 2.36
C GLN A 54 6.76 -22.24 3.76
N HIS A 55 6.79 -20.91 3.98
CA HIS A 55 6.56 -20.32 5.31
C HIS A 55 5.16 -19.70 5.50
N LYS A 56 4.28 -19.79 4.50
CA LYS A 56 2.90 -19.27 4.52
C LYS A 56 2.79 -17.78 4.84
N LEU A 57 3.79 -16.99 4.44
CA LEU A 57 3.83 -15.53 4.62
C LEU A 57 3.32 -14.83 3.35
N THR A 58 2.58 -13.74 3.47
CA THR A 58 2.26 -12.92 2.28
C THR A 58 3.41 -11.94 2.03
N THR A 59 4.03 -12.01 0.86
CA THR A 59 5.17 -11.14 0.54
C THR A 59 4.70 -9.83 -0.11
N PHE A 60 5.22 -8.70 0.36
CA PHE A 60 4.99 -7.39 -0.21
C PHE A 60 6.30 -6.76 -0.65
N TYR A 61 6.37 -6.31 -1.91
CA TYR A 61 7.58 -5.74 -2.50
C TYR A 61 7.50 -4.23 -2.61
N GLU A 62 8.59 -3.55 -2.28
CA GLU A 62 8.75 -2.12 -2.50
C GLU A 62 9.89 -1.84 -3.48
N ILE A 63 9.74 -0.78 -4.26
CA ILE A 63 10.80 -0.26 -5.12
C ILE A 63 11.27 1.11 -4.60
N PRO A 64 12.50 1.51 -4.93
CA PRO A 64 12.91 2.91 -4.84
C PRO A 64 12.11 3.79 -5.81
N LEU A 65 11.84 5.02 -5.39
CA LEU A 65 11.16 6.04 -6.21
C LEU A 65 12.20 7.03 -6.78
N ASP A 66 13.15 6.50 -7.56
CA ASP A 66 14.15 7.26 -8.31
C ASP A 66 13.58 7.76 -9.66
N ASP A 67 14.41 8.33 -10.54
CA ASP A 67 13.95 8.92 -11.81
C ASP A 67 13.20 7.93 -12.72
N ALA A 68 13.47 6.63 -12.59
CA ALA A 68 12.83 5.55 -13.37
C ALA A 68 11.67 4.89 -12.61
N TRP A 69 11.14 5.55 -11.56
CA TRP A 69 10.10 4.98 -10.70
C TRP A 69 8.87 4.51 -11.49
N ARG A 70 8.50 5.21 -12.56
CA ARG A 70 7.28 4.93 -13.34
C ARG A 70 7.40 3.60 -14.07
N GLU A 71 8.48 3.42 -14.81
CA GLU A 71 8.78 2.20 -15.55
C GLU A 71 9.02 1.03 -14.59
N ASN A 72 9.78 1.27 -13.52
CA ASN A 72 10.08 0.25 -12.51
C ASN A 72 8.83 -0.22 -11.76
N MET A 73 7.91 0.69 -11.45
CA MET A 73 6.64 0.37 -10.79
C MET A 73 5.74 -0.45 -11.71
N ALA A 74 5.60 -0.03 -12.97
CA ALA A 74 4.82 -0.76 -13.98
C ALA A 74 5.39 -2.17 -14.21
N ALA A 75 6.71 -2.30 -14.37
CA ALA A 75 7.38 -3.59 -14.53
C ALA A 75 7.17 -4.51 -13.32
N THR A 76 7.32 -3.97 -12.11
CA THR A 76 7.14 -4.72 -10.86
C THR A 76 5.70 -5.21 -10.70
N ILE A 77 4.71 -4.31 -10.83
CA ILE A 77 3.30 -4.66 -10.66
C ILE A 77 2.82 -5.64 -11.74
N THR A 78 3.24 -5.45 -13.00
CA THR A 78 2.94 -6.40 -14.09
C THR A 78 3.51 -7.78 -13.79
N THR A 79 4.76 -7.85 -13.31
CA THR A 79 5.40 -9.12 -12.96
C THR A 79 4.69 -9.81 -11.78
N LEU A 80 4.29 -9.04 -10.76
CA LEU A 80 3.50 -9.57 -9.64
C LEU A 80 2.15 -10.13 -10.10
N SER A 81 1.47 -9.45 -11.03
CA SER A 81 0.22 -9.94 -11.62
C SER A 81 0.39 -11.31 -12.27
N GLN A 82 1.38 -11.46 -13.14
CA GLN A 82 1.66 -12.71 -13.86
C GLN A 82 1.97 -13.86 -12.89
N GLN A 83 2.71 -13.57 -11.81
CA GLN A 83 3.04 -14.58 -10.80
C GLN A 83 1.85 -14.95 -9.94
N ASN A 84 0.99 -13.98 -9.60
CA ASN A 84 -0.18 -14.21 -8.78
C ASN A 84 -1.20 -15.14 -9.46
N GLU A 85 -1.22 -15.22 -10.78
CA GLU A 85 -2.03 -16.21 -11.52
C GLU A 85 -1.60 -17.66 -11.27
N GLN A 86 -0.33 -17.88 -10.93
CA GLN A 86 0.25 -19.21 -10.74
C GLN A 86 0.39 -19.61 -9.25
N ASN A 87 0.10 -18.71 -8.32
CA ASN A 87 0.32 -18.92 -6.89
C ASN A 87 -1.00 -18.91 -6.10
N SER A 88 -1.14 -19.85 -5.15
CA SER A 88 -2.32 -19.94 -4.28
C SER A 88 -2.42 -18.79 -3.28
N ARG A 89 -1.29 -18.17 -2.93
CA ARG A 89 -1.21 -16.97 -2.10
C ARG A 89 -0.56 -15.85 -2.91
N ARG A 90 -1.29 -14.74 -3.05
CA ARG A 90 -0.89 -13.61 -3.88
C ARG A 90 0.09 -12.71 -3.15
N SER A 91 1.21 -12.38 -3.81
CA SER A 91 2.12 -11.33 -3.36
C SER A 91 1.58 -9.96 -3.73
N GLY A 92 2.01 -8.93 -3.01
CA GLY A 92 1.54 -7.56 -3.19
C GLY A 92 2.64 -6.54 -3.47
N PHE A 93 2.22 -5.35 -3.87
CA PHE A 93 3.04 -4.16 -3.95
C PHE A 93 2.86 -3.32 -2.69
N LYS A 94 3.96 -2.77 -2.19
CA LYS A 94 3.98 -1.90 -1.03
C LYS A 94 4.57 -0.56 -1.40
N LEU A 95 3.87 0.51 -1.04
CA LEU A 95 4.34 1.88 -1.18
C LEU A 95 4.68 2.46 0.19
N ARG A 96 5.90 2.99 0.34
CA ARG A 96 6.24 3.83 1.48
C ARG A 96 5.73 5.25 1.21
N CYS A 97 4.95 5.80 2.14
CA CYS A 97 4.32 7.10 2.03
C CYS A 97 4.94 8.19 2.92
N GLY A 98 6.04 7.89 3.62
CA GLY A 98 6.71 8.86 4.47
C GLY A 98 7.99 8.37 5.15
N GLY A 99 8.60 9.30 5.88
CA GLY A 99 9.83 9.13 6.66
C GLY A 99 10.16 10.41 7.45
N VAL A 100 11.41 10.54 7.88
CA VAL A 100 11.86 11.67 8.72
C VAL A 100 12.37 12.88 7.92
N VAL A 101 12.31 12.81 6.59
CA VAL A 101 12.80 13.85 5.66
C VAL A 101 11.77 14.07 4.55
N ALA A 102 11.67 15.29 4.04
CA ALA A 102 10.66 15.69 3.05
C ALA A 102 10.59 14.77 1.82
N HIS A 103 11.75 14.37 1.27
CA HIS A 103 11.82 13.52 0.07
C HIS A 103 11.43 12.05 0.32
N ALA A 104 11.18 11.64 1.57
CA ALA A 104 10.65 10.31 1.89
C ALA A 104 9.13 10.22 1.67
N PHE A 105 8.46 11.34 1.41
CA PHE A 105 7.04 11.40 1.09
C PHE A 105 6.88 11.43 -0.44
N PRO A 106 6.28 10.39 -1.06
CA PRO A 106 6.06 10.37 -2.50
C PRO A 106 5.12 11.49 -2.93
N ALA A 107 5.28 11.98 -4.15
CA ALA A 107 4.33 12.90 -4.76
C ALA A 107 2.96 12.21 -4.96
N VAL A 108 1.87 12.98 -5.01
CA VAL A 108 0.51 12.42 -5.17
C VAL A 108 0.36 11.66 -6.48
N GLU A 109 1.10 12.05 -7.52
CA GLU A 109 1.17 11.39 -8.81
C GLU A 109 1.75 9.97 -8.69
N GLN A 110 2.77 9.80 -7.85
CA GLN A 110 3.40 8.50 -7.60
C GLN A 110 2.45 7.58 -6.83
N VAL A 111 1.73 8.13 -5.84
CA VAL A 111 0.70 7.39 -5.09
C VAL A 111 -0.44 6.98 -6.01
N ALA A 112 -1.01 7.92 -6.78
CA ALA A 112 -2.09 7.65 -7.71
C ALA A 112 -1.70 6.59 -8.75
N HIS A 113 -0.49 6.68 -9.32
CA HIS A 113 -0.01 5.72 -10.29
C HIS A 113 0.09 4.30 -9.70
N ALA A 114 0.59 4.16 -8.46
CA ALA A 114 0.65 2.88 -7.77
C ALA A 114 -0.75 2.30 -7.53
N LEU A 115 -1.70 3.12 -7.06
CA LEU A 115 -3.08 2.70 -6.80
C LEU A 115 -3.76 2.18 -8.08
N LEU A 116 -3.61 2.91 -9.18
CA LEU A 116 -4.22 2.56 -10.47
C LEU A 116 -3.56 1.33 -11.09
N LEU A 117 -2.23 1.22 -11.08
CA LEU A 117 -1.56 0.02 -11.56
C LEU A 117 -1.97 -1.22 -10.75
N CYS A 118 -2.02 -1.12 -9.42
CA CYS A 118 -2.48 -2.23 -8.59
C CYS A 118 -3.95 -2.60 -8.86
N ARG A 119 -4.82 -1.62 -9.13
CA ARG A 119 -6.20 -1.85 -9.56
C ARG A 119 -6.26 -2.60 -10.89
N ASP A 120 -5.61 -2.07 -11.90
CA ASP A 120 -5.71 -2.57 -13.28
C ASP A 120 -5.09 -3.97 -13.41
N HIS A 121 -4.05 -4.26 -12.63
CA HIS A 121 -3.39 -5.57 -12.57
C HIS A 121 -3.88 -6.47 -11.44
N ARG A 122 -4.90 -6.07 -10.67
CA ARG A 122 -5.45 -6.85 -9.53
C ARG A 122 -4.37 -7.32 -8.52
N VAL A 123 -3.36 -6.49 -8.31
CA VAL A 123 -2.25 -6.77 -7.38
C VAL A 123 -2.61 -6.22 -6.00
N PRO A 124 -2.53 -7.03 -4.92
CA PRO A 124 -2.67 -6.54 -3.56
C PRO A 124 -1.73 -5.37 -3.29
N PHE A 125 -2.24 -4.33 -2.68
CA PHE A 125 -1.55 -3.09 -2.37
C PHE A 125 -1.58 -2.85 -0.86
N LYS A 126 -0.48 -2.31 -0.33
CA LYS A 126 -0.46 -1.71 0.99
C LYS A 126 0.39 -0.43 0.98
N ALA A 127 0.06 0.47 1.89
CA ALA A 127 0.84 1.68 2.12
C ALA A 127 1.47 1.65 3.53
N THR A 128 2.63 2.25 3.74
CA THR A 128 3.25 2.28 5.08
C THR A 128 3.99 3.58 5.31
N ALA A 129 4.19 3.92 6.59
CA ALA A 129 4.95 5.09 7.04
C ALA A 129 4.31 6.42 6.62
N GLY A 130 4.26 7.37 7.57
CA GLY A 130 3.73 8.70 7.30
C GLY A 130 2.20 8.80 7.22
N LEU A 131 1.46 7.71 7.48
CA LEU A 131 -0.01 7.66 7.42
C LEU A 131 -0.63 7.69 8.82
N HIS A 132 -0.30 8.74 9.59
CA HIS A 132 -0.75 8.93 10.98
C HIS A 132 -2.07 9.70 11.08
N HIS A 133 -2.36 10.54 10.09
CA HIS A 133 -3.48 11.46 10.09
C HIS A 133 -4.49 11.06 9.02
N PRO A 134 -5.80 11.28 9.24
CA PRO A 134 -6.83 10.87 8.30
C PRO A 134 -6.75 11.66 6.98
N ILE A 135 -6.47 12.96 7.08
CA ILE A 135 -6.50 13.91 5.97
C ILE A 135 -5.11 14.45 5.66
N ARG A 136 -4.85 14.68 4.36
CA ARG A 136 -3.64 15.33 3.86
C ARG A 136 -3.49 16.72 4.46
N HIS A 137 -2.29 17.04 4.91
CA HIS A 137 -2.00 18.34 5.52
C HIS A 137 -0.51 18.66 5.38
N TYR A 138 -0.14 19.93 5.59
CA TYR A 138 1.27 20.32 5.68
C TYR A 138 1.78 20.04 7.09
N ASN A 139 2.93 19.37 7.19
CA ASN A 139 3.56 19.06 8.46
C ASN A 139 4.87 19.82 8.61
N GLU A 140 4.94 20.67 9.63
CA GLU A 140 6.10 21.52 9.91
C GLU A 140 7.35 20.73 10.30
N SER A 141 7.23 19.56 10.95
CA SER A 141 8.44 18.82 11.38
C SER A 141 9.23 18.20 10.22
N VAL A 142 8.54 17.83 9.14
CA VAL A 142 9.17 17.24 7.94
C VAL A 142 9.20 18.21 6.76
N GLN A 143 8.64 19.42 6.93
CA GLN A 143 8.60 20.50 5.95
C GLN A 143 7.99 20.07 4.60
N THR A 144 6.95 19.23 4.63
CA THR A 144 6.25 18.75 3.42
C THR A 144 4.80 18.38 3.71
N LYS A 145 4.02 18.11 2.65
CA LYS A 145 2.66 17.58 2.76
C LYS A 145 2.68 16.09 3.07
N MET A 146 2.08 15.71 4.20
CA MET A 146 1.86 14.30 4.55
C MET A 146 0.56 13.80 3.91
N HIS A 147 0.55 12.53 3.51
CA HIS A 147 -0.66 11.89 2.98
C HIS A 147 -1.61 11.52 4.12
N GLY A 148 -2.92 11.69 3.89
CA GLY A 148 -3.95 11.19 4.78
C GLY A 148 -4.27 9.72 4.51
N PHE A 149 -4.47 8.89 5.54
CA PHE A 149 -4.85 7.50 5.32
C PHE A 149 -6.25 7.36 4.71
N ILE A 150 -7.19 8.29 4.98
CA ILE A 150 -8.50 8.34 4.32
C ILE A 150 -8.36 8.81 2.88
N ASN A 151 -7.47 9.77 2.58
CA ASN A 151 -7.19 10.14 1.18
C ASN A 151 -6.69 8.93 0.38
N VAL A 152 -5.69 8.21 0.90
CA VAL A 152 -5.06 7.09 0.18
C VAL A 152 -6.04 5.93 0.00
N PHE A 153 -6.72 5.50 1.06
CA PHE A 153 -7.66 4.37 0.98
C PHE A 153 -8.96 4.76 0.26
N GLY A 154 -9.47 5.97 0.49
CA GLY A 154 -10.65 6.49 -0.18
C GLY A 154 -10.42 6.60 -1.68
N ALA A 155 -9.30 7.20 -2.11
CA ALA A 155 -8.92 7.27 -3.52
C ALA A 155 -8.80 5.88 -4.15
N ALA A 156 -8.17 4.94 -3.45
CA ALA A 156 -8.01 3.57 -3.89
C ALA A 156 -9.35 2.86 -4.15
N ILE A 157 -10.26 2.91 -3.17
CA ILE A 157 -11.57 2.25 -3.24
C ILE A 157 -12.45 2.92 -4.30
N LEU A 158 -12.53 4.25 -4.32
CA LEU A 158 -13.31 4.98 -5.32
C LEU A 158 -12.74 4.78 -6.74
N ALA A 159 -11.41 4.73 -6.89
CA ALA A 159 -10.78 4.42 -8.16
C ALA A 159 -11.16 3.04 -8.68
N ARG A 160 -11.35 2.06 -7.79
CA ARG A 160 -11.85 0.73 -8.15
C ARG A 160 -13.33 0.74 -8.50
N ALA A 161 -14.17 1.37 -7.67
CA ALA A 161 -15.62 1.38 -7.85
C ALA A 161 -16.05 2.14 -9.12
N HIS A 162 -15.39 3.26 -9.43
CA HIS A 162 -15.78 4.18 -10.51
C HIS A 162 -14.83 4.17 -11.71
N ASN A 163 -13.82 3.29 -11.72
CA ASN A 163 -12.79 3.25 -12.75
C ASN A 163 -12.14 4.63 -13.01
N LEU A 164 -11.77 5.33 -11.93
CA LEU A 164 -11.26 6.71 -12.01
C LEU A 164 -9.96 6.82 -12.82
N SER A 165 -9.77 7.98 -13.45
CA SER A 165 -8.53 8.36 -14.13
C SER A 165 -7.42 8.74 -13.14
N LEU A 166 -6.21 8.97 -13.67
CA LEU A 166 -5.08 9.47 -12.89
C LEU A 166 -5.40 10.82 -12.24
N GLU A 167 -5.97 11.74 -13.01
CA GLU A 167 -6.31 13.10 -12.58
C GLU A 167 -7.38 13.08 -11.49
N GLN A 168 -8.44 12.28 -11.66
CA GLN A 168 -9.50 12.12 -10.65
C GLN A 168 -8.94 11.50 -9.35
N THR A 169 -8.04 10.53 -9.46
CA THR A 169 -7.41 9.89 -8.30
C THR A 169 -6.50 10.89 -7.55
N ILE A 170 -5.73 11.70 -8.29
CA ILE A 170 -4.92 12.79 -7.74
C ILE A 170 -5.78 13.82 -7.01
N GLU A 171 -6.97 14.14 -7.52
CA GLU A 171 -7.89 15.08 -6.86
C GLU A 171 -8.28 14.61 -5.46
N ILE A 172 -8.66 13.34 -5.30
CA ILE A 172 -9.00 12.76 -3.99
C ILE A 172 -7.78 12.74 -3.07
N LEU A 173 -6.61 12.40 -3.61
CA LEU A 173 -5.36 12.37 -2.85
C LEU A 173 -4.92 13.76 -2.36
N ASN A 174 -5.25 14.82 -3.10
CA ASN A 174 -4.97 16.21 -2.74
C ASN A 174 -6.01 16.84 -1.81
N GLU A 175 -7.10 16.15 -1.48
CA GLU A 175 -8.14 16.71 -0.62
C GLU A 175 -7.61 17.00 0.80
N GLU A 176 -7.74 18.24 1.23
CA GLU A 176 -7.32 18.69 2.57
C GLU A 176 -8.53 19.11 3.44
N ASP A 177 -9.73 19.22 2.85
CA ASP A 177 -10.93 19.55 3.57
C ASP A 177 -11.67 18.27 4.01
N PRO A 178 -11.70 17.94 5.32
CA PRO A 178 -12.42 16.76 5.80
C PRO A 178 -13.91 16.78 5.46
N ARG A 179 -14.51 17.95 5.24
CA ARG A 179 -15.96 18.09 4.94
C ARG A 179 -16.34 17.52 3.58
N HIS A 180 -15.37 17.25 2.70
CA HIS A 180 -15.62 16.58 1.43
C HIS A 180 -15.69 15.06 1.56
N PHE A 181 -15.32 14.50 2.71
CA PHE A 181 -15.47 13.08 3.02
C PHE A 181 -16.68 12.86 3.90
N ASP A 182 -17.47 11.85 3.57
CA ASP A 182 -18.65 11.46 4.32
C ASP A 182 -18.73 9.94 4.41
N PHE A 183 -19.17 9.42 5.54
CA PHE A 183 -19.38 8.00 5.72
C PHE A 183 -20.38 7.70 6.82
N ASN A 184 -21.03 6.56 6.67
CA ASN A 184 -21.86 5.95 7.70
C ASN A 184 -21.68 4.43 7.65
N GLU A 185 -22.54 3.68 8.35
CA GLU A 185 -22.45 2.22 8.40
C GLU A 185 -22.62 1.54 7.03
N SER A 186 -23.20 2.23 6.04
CA SER A 186 -23.56 1.68 4.73
C SER A 186 -22.68 2.19 3.57
N TYR A 187 -21.99 3.33 3.71
CA TYR A 187 -21.18 3.87 2.63
C TYR A 187 -19.98 4.70 3.08
N PHE A 188 -19.05 4.88 2.15
CA PHE A 188 -18.03 5.93 2.13
C PHE A 188 -18.21 6.79 0.88
N ALA A 189 -18.03 8.09 1.00
CA ALA A 189 -18.16 9.05 -0.08
C ALA A 189 -17.07 10.13 -0.03
N TRP A 190 -16.73 10.61 -1.20
CA TRP A 190 -15.99 11.85 -1.41
C TRP A 190 -16.68 12.67 -2.48
N LYS A 191 -17.09 13.90 -2.14
CA LYS A 191 -17.92 14.78 -3.00
C LYS A 191 -19.12 14.01 -3.58
N ASN A 192 -19.17 13.84 -4.91
CA ASN A 192 -20.25 13.18 -5.63
C ASN A 192 -19.99 11.69 -5.91
N LEU A 193 -18.88 11.13 -5.43
CA LEU A 193 -18.54 9.72 -5.59
C LEU A 193 -18.78 8.98 -4.28
N SER A 194 -19.42 7.81 -4.34
CA SER A 194 -19.69 6.97 -3.17
C SER A 194 -19.48 5.50 -3.48
N THR A 195 -19.28 4.71 -2.43
CA THR A 195 -19.13 3.25 -2.50
C THR A 195 -19.75 2.63 -1.26
N THR A 196 -20.35 1.44 -1.39
CA THR A 196 -21.03 0.78 -0.26
C THR A 196 -20.05 0.08 0.68
N SER A 197 -20.48 -0.22 1.90
CA SER A 197 -19.71 -1.00 2.86
C SER A 197 -19.31 -2.38 2.33
N GLU A 198 -20.15 -3.01 1.50
CA GLU A 198 -19.84 -4.27 0.83
C GLU A 198 -18.71 -4.13 -0.19
N GLU A 199 -18.75 -3.08 -1.00
CA GLU A 199 -17.70 -2.79 -1.99
C GLU A 199 -16.37 -2.45 -1.31
N ILE A 200 -16.41 -1.70 -0.20
CA ILE A 200 -15.25 -1.43 0.66
C ILE A 200 -14.68 -2.74 1.20
N ALA A 201 -15.53 -3.61 1.74
CA ALA A 201 -15.10 -4.89 2.29
C ALA A 201 -14.47 -5.80 1.22
N ASP A 202 -15.04 -5.84 0.03
CA ASP A 202 -14.50 -6.59 -1.11
C ASP A 202 -13.16 -6.02 -1.60
N ALA A 203 -13.04 -4.69 -1.68
CA ALA A 203 -11.79 -4.01 -2.05
C ALA A 203 -10.67 -4.31 -1.04
N ARG A 204 -10.99 -4.30 0.26
CA ARG A 204 -10.03 -4.57 1.35
C ARG A 204 -9.59 -6.02 1.41
N LYS A 205 -10.44 -6.97 1.03
CA LYS A 205 -10.11 -8.41 1.00
C LYS A 205 -9.10 -8.75 -0.10
N SER A 206 -9.16 -8.04 -1.22
CA SER A 206 -8.53 -8.51 -2.47
C SER A 206 -7.43 -7.59 -2.99
N GLN A 207 -7.47 -6.29 -2.67
CA GLN A 207 -6.65 -5.30 -3.36
C GLN A 207 -6.06 -4.23 -2.45
N PHE A 208 -6.79 -3.68 -1.48
CA PHE A 208 -6.26 -2.60 -0.62
C PHE A 208 -6.18 -3.08 0.83
N ILE A 209 -5.08 -3.76 1.13
CA ILE A 209 -4.99 -4.68 2.26
C ILE A 209 -4.82 -3.95 3.59
N ALA A 210 -3.86 -3.02 3.66
CA ALA A 210 -3.51 -2.36 4.92
C ALA A 210 -2.77 -1.03 4.70
N TYR A 211 -2.81 -0.18 5.71
CA TYR A 211 -1.80 0.85 5.91
C TYR A 211 -1.02 0.61 7.21
N GLY A 212 0.18 1.19 7.32
CA GLY A 212 0.98 1.15 8.53
C GLY A 212 1.06 2.53 9.21
N SER A 213 0.70 2.57 10.49
CA SER A 213 0.96 3.67 11.43
C SER A 213 1.83 3.15 12.58
N CYS A 214 2.72 3.98 13.11
CA CYS A 214 3.52 3.64 14.30
C CYS A 214 2.77 3.91 15.62
N SER A 215 1.57 4.50 15.54
CA SER A 215 0.70 4.79 16.68
C SER A 215 -0.70 4.23 16.41
N PHE A 216 -1.31 3.63 17.43
CA PHE A 216 -2.74 3.31 17.43
C PHE A 216 -3.59 4.50 17.89
N ASP A 217 -3.02 5.37 18.72
CA ASP A 217 -3.76 6.48 19.32
C ASP A 217 -3.92 7.64 18.34
N GLU A 218 -2.85 8.03 17.62
CA GLU A 218 -2.90 9.21 16.74
C GLU A 218 -3.98 9.10 15.65
N PRO A 219 -4.09 7.99 14.87
CA PRO A 219 -5.15 7.89 13.86
C PRO A 219 -6.55 7.93 14.47
N ARG A 220 -6.72 7.31 15.65
CA ARG A 220 -8.02 7.23 16.34
C ARG A 220 -8.43 8.59 16.89
N GLU A 221 -7.54 9.27 17.61
CA GLU A 221 -7.81 10.59 18.19
C GLU A 221 -8.16 11.61 17.12
N ASP A 222 -7.49 11.58 15.97
CA ASP A 222 -7.81 12.50 14.88
C ASP A 222 -9.15 12.19 14.23
N MET A 223 -9.53 10.92 14.11
CA MET A 223 -10.90 10.56 13.70
C MET A 223 -11.94 11.04 14.71
N GLN A 224 -11.67 10.94 16.02
CA GLN A 224 -12.58 11.47 17.06
C GLN A 224 -12.74 13.00 16.95
N LYS A 225 -11.64 13.73 16.71
CA LYS A 225 -11.68 15.19 16.50
C LYS A 225 -12.51 15.58 15.28
N LEU A 226 -12.55 14.73 14.26
CA LEU A 226 -13.40 14.90 13.07
C LEU A 226 -14.85 14.47 13.28
N GLY A 227 -15.20 13.88 14.44
CA GLY A 227 -16.54 13.36 14.72
C GLY A 227 -16.84 12.04 14.00
N TRP A 228 -15.80 11.29 13.63
CA TRP A 228 -15.87 10.06 12.84
C TRP A 228 -15.81 8.77 13.66
N LEU A 229 -15.49 8.89 14.96
CA LEU A 229 -15.53 7.85 15.99
C LEU A 229 -16.03 8.47 17.28
#